data_AF-A0A8J5FKI5-F1
#
_entry.id   AF-A0A8J5FKI5-F1
#
_cell.length_a   1.000
_cell.length_b   1.000
_cell.length_c   1.000
_cell.angle_alpha   90.00
_cell.angle_beta   90.00
_cell.angle_gamma   90.00
#
_symmetry.space_group_name_H-M   'P 1'
#
loop_
_entity.id
_entity.type
_entity.pdbx_description
1 polymer ?
#
loop_
_entity_poly.entity_id
_entity_poly.type
_entity_poly.pdbx_seq_one_letter_code
_entity_poly.pdbx_strand_id
1 'polypeptide(L)'
;MGDMSKRNCCWYEEEIEQNLRWCFALNSILHTGSSQYQDIALLDTKPFGKEVVDFCKSHLLANKGAFFDPRLHVVINDARAELEKRKDQFDVIVGDLADPIEGGPCYKLYTKSFYEGTLKPRLKEGGIFVTQAGPAGIFSHTEVFSCIYNTLRHVFRYVVPYSAHVPSYADTWGWVMASESPLDLDAEKFDVRIRQRIEGENRFLDGKTFASASILSKAVRKSLAKETQLYTEGSAKFIYGHGNCNDTRA
;
A
#
# COMPACT_ATOMS: atom_id res chain seq x y z
N MET A 1 0.64 47.19 15.68
CA MET A 1 1.87 46.46 15.31
C MET A 1 2.08 45.40 16.38
N GLY A 2 1.86 44.15 16.02
CA GLY A 2 1.77 42.99 16.92
C GLY A 2 1.18 41.82 16.15
N ASP A 3 2.00 41.21 15.32
CA ASP A 3 1.70 40.07 14.46
C ASP A 3 1.36 38.82 15.31
N MET A 4 0.14 38.29 15.13
CA MET A 4 -0.36 37.07 15.80
C MET A 4 -0.30 35.83 14.90
N SER A 5 0.50 35.83 13.82
CA SER A 5 0.74 34.63 13.03
C SER A 5 1.80 33.72 13.66
N LYS A 6 1.45 32.99 14.76
CA LYS A 6 2.10 31.72 15.17
C LYS A 6 1.55 31.14 16.48
N ARG A 7 1.30 29.81 16.45
CA ARG A 7 0.93 28.81 17.50
C ARG A 7 -0.57 28.47 17.48
N ASN A 8 -1.04 27.22 17.49
CA ASN A 8 -0.45 25.88 17.65
C ASN A 8 -1.28 24.91 16.78
N CYS A 9 -0.71 23.77 16.40
CA CYS A 9 -1.43 22.66 15.75
C CYS A 9 -2.70 22.31 16.54
N CYS A 10 -3.89 22.58 15.97
CA CYS A 10 -5.16 22.22 16.59
C CYS A 10 -5.48 20.76 16.28
N TRP A 11 -5.69 19.95 17.31
CA TRP A 11 -6.25 18.61 17.17
C TRP A 11 -7.78 18.73 17.21
N TYR A 12 -8.46 18.13 16.23
CA TYR A 12 -9.88 17.84 16.32
C TYR A 12 -10.05 16.49 16.97
N GLU A 13 -10.89 16.40 18.00
CA GLU A 13 -11.24 15.15 18.66
C GLU A 13 -12.76 14.99 18.67
N GLU A 14 -13.24 13.82 18.26
CA GLU A 14 -14.65 13.46 18.31
C GLU A 14 -14.79 12.08 18.95
N GLU A 15 -15.58 11.99 20.01
CA GLU A 15 -15.93 10.73 20.65
C GLU A 15 -17.07 10.09 19.86
N ILE A 16 -16.79 8.98 19.21
CA ILE A 16 -17.74 8.22 18.39
C ILE A 16 -18.54 7.27 19.28
N GLU A 17 -17.87 6.61 20.22
CA GLU A 17 -18.44 5.74 21.24
C GLU A 17 -17.63 5.84 22.54
N GLN A 18 -18.15 5.27 23.63
CA GLN A 18 -17.54 5.32 24.97
C GLN A 18 -16.06 4.90 25.03
N ASN A 19 -15.58 4.12 24.04
CA ASN A 19 -14.20 3.66 23.93
C ASN A 19 -13.53 3.99 22.58
N LEU A 20 -14.18 4.78 21.71
CA LEU A 20 -13.67 5.10 20.38
C LEU A 20 -13.67 6.62 20.16
N ARG A 21 -12.48 7.16 19.91
CA ARG A 21 -12.28 8.57 19.59
C ARG A 21 -11.56 8.71 18.27
N TRP A 22 -12.00 9.64 17.45
CA TRP A 22 -11.27 10.09 16.27
C TRP A 22 -10.49 11.36 16.59
N CYS A 23 -9.20 11.37 16.23
CA CYS A 23 -8.32 12.49 16.44
C CYS A 23 -7.65 12.86 15.11
N PHE A 24 -7.78 14.12 14.66
CA PHE A 24 -7.13 14.62 13.45
C PHE A 24 -6.29 15.86 13.75
N ALA A 25 -5.08 15.89 13.22
CA ALA A 25 -4.31 17.13 13.16
C ALA A 25 -4.88 18.04 12.07
N LEU A 26 -5.29 19.26 12.45
CA LEU A 26 -5.87 20.23 11.53
C LEU A 26 -4.83 21.22 11.03
N ASN A 27 -4.97 21.60 9.75
CA ASN A 27 -4.48 22.87 9.24
C ASN A 27 -5.44 23.99 9.68
N SER A 28 -6.75 23.79 9.49
CA SER A 28 -7.80 24.74 9.87
C SER A 28 -9.20 24.09 9.91
N ILE A 29 -10.17 24.77 10.52
CA ILE A 29 -11.60 24.45 10.39
C ILE A 29 -12.16 25.39 9.32
N LEU A 30 -12.65 24.82 8.22
CA LEU A 30 -13.12 25.60 7.07
C LEU A 30 -14.56 26.09 7.25
N HIS A 31 -15.41 25.28 7.90
CA HIS A 31 -16.81 25.62 8.14
C HIS A 31 -17.35 24.86 9.35
N THR A 32 -18.29 25.48 10.06
CA THR A 32 -19.10 24.82 11.09
C THR A 32 -20.54 25.26 10.95
N GLY A 33 -21.49 24.34 11.10
CA GLY A 33 -22.91 24.62 11.11
C GLY A 33 -23.67 23.61 11.97
N SER A 34 -24.88 23.96 12.37
CA SER A 34 -25.75 23.11 13.18
C SER A 34 -27.11 23.00 12.52
N SER A 35 -27.68 21.80 12.59
CA SER A 35 -29.06 21.51 12.18
C SER A 35 -29.84 20.93 13.37
N GLN A 36 -31.14 20.68 13.21
CA GLN A 36 -31.93 20.00 14.23
C GLN A 36 -31.53 18.54 14.49
N TYR A 37 -30.67 17.95 13.64
CA TYR A 37 -30.29 16.54 13.72
C TYR A 37 -28.81 16.33 14.03
N GLN A 38 -27.94 17.27 13.66
CA GLN A 38 -26.49 17.11 13.74
C GLN A 38 -25.76 18.45 13.67
N ASP A 39 -24.56 18.46 14.21
CA ASP A 39 -23.53 19.45 13.93
C ASP A 39 -22.67 18.99 12.74
N ILE A 40 -22.23 19.92 11.90
CA ILE A 40 -21.39 19.68 10.72
C ILE A 40 -20.16 20.54 10.84
N ALA A 41 -18.98 19.93 10.72
CA ALA A 41 -17.71 20.63 10.56
C ALA A 41 -17.02 20.19 9.26
N LEU A 42 -16.58 21.16 8.46
CA LEU A 42 -15.68 20.92 7.33
C LEU A 42 -14.25 21.20 7.79
N LEU A 43 -13.42 20.16 7.81
CA LEU A 43 -12.08 20.19 8.38
C LEU A 43 -11.03 20.14 7.27
N ASP A 44 -10.04 21.04 7.32
CA ASP A 44 -8.81 20.93 6.54
C ASP A 44 -7.75 20.23 7.39
N THR A 45 -7.43 18.99 7.04
CA THR A 45 -6.52 18.12 7.79
C THR A 45 -5.12 18.11 7.19
N LYS A 46 -4.11 17.85 8.02
CA LYS A 46 -2.76 17.63 7.51
C LYS A 46 -2.72 16.38 6.61
N PRO A 47 -1.84 16.33 5.60
CA PRO A 47 -1.62 15.11 4.82
C PRO A 47 -1.20 13.98 5.76
N PHE A 48 -2.05 12.95 5.86
CA PHE A 48 -1.86 11.80 6.77
C PHE A 48 -0.46 11.18 6.67
N GLY A 49 0.10 11.11 5.46
CA GLY A 49 1.43 10.55 5.22
C GLY A 49 2.57 11.26 5.97
N LYS A 50 2.50 12.59 6.18
CA LYS A 50 3.57 13.32 6.89
C LYS A 50 3.67 12.90 8.36
N GLU A 51 2.52 12.82 9.03
CA GLU A 51 2.46 12.50 10.45
C GLU A 51 2.89 11.05 10.71
N VAL A 52 2.53 10.12 9.81
CA VAL A 52 3.04 8.73 9.87
C VAL A 52 4.57 8.69 9.76
N VAL A 53 5.13 9.42 8.78
CA VAL A 53 6.60 9.48 8.60
C VAL A 53 7.29 10.06 9.84
N ASP A 54 6.80 11.18 10.37
CA ASP A 54 7.39 11.84 11.55
C ASP A 54 7.29 10.97 12.81
N PHE A 55 6.16 10.28 13.00
CA PHE A 55 5.96 9.32 14.08
C PHE A 55 6.94 8.14 13.96
N CYS A 56 7.00 7.49 12.80
CA CYS A 56 7.91 6.37 12.57
C CYS A 56 9.37 6.77 12.75
N LYS A 57 9.76 7.96 12.27
CA LYS A 57 11.11 8.50 12.44
C LYS A 57 11.48 8.72 13.91
N SER A 58 10.51 9.08 14.74
CA SER A 58 10.72 9.37 16.17
C SER A 58 10.67 8.12 17.06
N HIS A 59 9.80 7.16 16.73
CA HIS A 59 9.46 6.05 17.64
C HIS A 59 9.95 4.67 17.17
N LEU A 60 10.14 4.43 15.86
CA LEU A 60 10.62 3.13 15.36
C LEU A 60 12.14 3.11 15.26
N LEU A 61 12.80 2.85 16.40
CA LEU A 61 14.26 2.87 16.54
C LEU A 61 14.99 1.95 15.54
N ALA A 62 14.36 0.84 15.14
CA ALA A 62 14.89 -0.08 14.14
C ALA A 62 15.18 0.60 12.79
N ASN A 63 14.44 1.66 12.45
CA ASN A 63 14.55 2.38 11.18
C ASN A 63 15.39 3.65 11.28
N LYS A 64 15.96 3.96 12.45
CA LYS A 64 16.70 5.22 12.68
C LYS A 64 17.82 5.38 11.66
N GLY A 65 18.63 4.35 11.44
CA GLY A 65 19.71 4.39 10.45
C GLY A 65 19.23 4.76 9.04
N ALA A 66 18.13 4.17 8.58
CA ALA A 66 17.57 4.42 7.27
C ALA A 66 17.06 5.87 7.10
N PHE A 67 16.39 6.43 8.12
CA PHE A 67 15.87 7.80 8.07
C PHE A 67 16.95 8.89 8.03
N PHE A 68 18.17 8.58 8.45
CA PHE A 68 19.31 9.51 8.44
C PHE A 68 20.36 9.18 7.38
N ASP A 69 20.11 8.18 6.54
CA ASP A 69 20.99 7.86 5.41
C ASP A 69 20.92 8.97 4.36
N PRO A 70 22.04 9.53 3.88
CA PRO A 70 22.04 10.64 2.92
C PRO A 70 21.46 10.26 1.55
N ARG A 71 21.31 8.96 1.26
CA ARG A 71 20.68 8.45 0.03
C ARG A 71 19.15 8.52 0.08
N LEU A 72 18.56 8.67 1.26
CA LEU A 72 17.12 8.72 1.41
C LEU A 72 16.59 10.11 1.04
N HIS A 73 15.67 10.15 0.09
CA HIS A 73 14.88 11.33 -0.25
C HIS A 73 13.40 11.07 0.04
N VAL A 74 12.85 11.72 1.07
CA VAL A 74 11.45 11.59 1.45
C VAL A 74 10.61 12.62 0.70
N VAL A 75 9.58 12.16 0.00
CA VAL A 75 8.58 13.01 -0.65
C VAL A 75 7.21 12.70 -0.05
N ILE A 76 6.56 13.72 0.52
CA ILE A 76 5.19 13.60 1.04
C ILE A 76 4.24 14.04 -0.08
N ASN A 77 3.73 13.08 -0.84
CA ASN A 77 2.81 13.34 -1.94
C ASN A 77 1.99 12.09 -2.29
N ASP A 78 0.93 12.26 -3.07
CA ASP A 78 0.24 11.16 -3.73
C ASP A 78 1.16 10.50 -4.76
N ALA A 79 1.38 9.19 -4.64
CA ALA A 79 2.37 8.47 -5.45
C ALA A 79 2.03 8.51 -6.96
N ARG A 80 0.74 8.50 -7.32
CA ARG A 80 0.31 8.62 -8.72
C ARG A 80 0.65 10.01 -9.25
N ALA A 81 0.23 11.06 -8.56
CA ALA A 81 0.54 12.43 -8.95
C ALA A 81 2.06 12.72 -9.01
N GLU A 82 2.84 12.13 -8.11
CA GLU A 82 4.29 12.24 -8.09
C GLU A 82 4.93 11.54 -9.31
N LEU A 83 4.55 10.29 -9.61
CA LEU A 83 5.07 9.55 -10.75
C LEU A 83 4.63 10.16 -12.09
N GLU A 84 3.43 10.73 -12.19
CA GLU A 84 2.96 11.42 -13.41
C GLU A 84 3.83 12.64 -13.74
N LYS A 85 4.26 13.39 -12.71
CA LYS A 85 5.09 14.60 -12.88
C LYS A 85 6.56 14.32 -13.13
N ARG A 86 7.08 13.19 -12.61
CA ARG A 86 8.50 12.83 -12.78
C ARG A 86 8.84 12.51 -14.23
N LYS A 87 10.10 12.68 -14.58
CA LYS A 87 10.66 12.18 -15.86
C LYS A 87 11.66 11.05 -15.63
N ASP A 88 12.14 10.91 -14.40
CA ASP A 88 13.08 9.87 -14.00
C ASP A 88 12.48 8.48 -14.17
N GLN A 89 13.37 7.51 -14.40
CA GLN A 89 13.04 6.10 -14.42
C GLN A 89 13.83 5.37 -13.33
N PHE A 90 13.24 4.28 -12.84
CA PHE A 90 13.74 3.48 -11.73
C PHE A 90 14.05 2.06 -12.17
N ASP A 91 15.10 1.48 -11.61
CA ASP A 91 15.42 0.06 -11.79
C ASP A 91 14.42 -0.82 -11.03
N VAL A 92 13.93 -0.35 -9.87
CA VAL A 92 12.92 -1.02 -9.06
C VAL A 92 11.91 -0.01 -8.54
N ILE A 93 10.62 -0.36 -8.60
CA ILE A 93 9.53 0.35 -7.92
C ILE A 93 8.89 -0.63 -6.93
N VAL A 94 8.65 -0.17 -5.68
CA VAL A 94 8.04 -0.97 -4.62
C VAL A 94 6.71 -0.34 -4.19
N GLY A 95 5.63 -1.13 -4.30
CA GLY A 95 4.30 -0.80 -3.80
C GLY A 95 4.09 -1.35 -2.40
N ASP A 96 4.29 -0.51 -1.38
CA ASP A 96 4.00 -0.81 0.02
C ASP A 96 2.82 0.05 0.50
N LEU A 97 1.63 -0.32 0.04
CA LEU A 97 0.39 0.43 0.23
C LEU A 97 -0.62 -0.44 0.96
N ALA A 98 -1.63 0.18 1.59
CA ALA A 98 -2.79 -0.55 2.09
C ALA A 98 -3.51 -1.27 0.94
N ASP A 99 -4.20 -2.38 1.27
CA ASP A 99 -4.95 -3.18 0.30
C ASP A 99 -5.94 -2.32 -0.49
N PRO A 100 -6.18 -2.64 -1.78
CA PRO A 100 -7.09 -1.89 -2.64
C PRO A 100 -8.55 -2.16 -2.25
N ILE A 101 -8.98 -1.52 -1.17
CA ILE A 101 -10.38 -1.44 -0.79
C ILE A 101 -11.07 -0.37 -1.64
N GLU A 102 -12.28 -0.67 -2.07
CA GLU A 102 -13.15 0.25 -2.78
C GLU A 102 -13.27 1.63 -2.12
N GLY A 103 -13.16 2.71 -2.90
CA GLY A 103 -13.25 4.07 -2.35
C GLY A 103 -12.09 4.47 -1.43
N GLY A 104 -11.18 3.53 -1.14
CA GLY A 104 -9.96 3.78 -0.40
C GLY A 104 -8.94 4.57 -1.23
N PRO A 105 -8.07 5.35 -0.58
CA PRO A 105 -7.12 6.23 -1.26
C PRO A 105 -6.10 5.45 -2.11
N CYS A 106 -5.87 4.17 -1.79
CA CYS A 106 -4.92 3.31 -2.48
C CYS A 106 -5.48 2.62 -3.73
N TYR A 107 -6.81 2.49 -3.90
CA TYR A 107 -7.40 1.70 -5.00
C TYR A 107 -6.86 2.12 -6.38
N LYS A 108 -6.78 3.43 -6.62
CA LYS A 108 -6.27 4.02 -7.86
C LYS A 108 -4.80 3.68 -8.18
N LEU A 109 -4.05 3.15 -7.21
CA LEU A 109 -2.66 2.71 -7.34
C LEU A 109 -2.55 1.21 -7.66
N TYR A 110 -3.66 0.50 -7.73
CA TYR A 110 -3.73 -0.92 -8.11
C TYR A 110 -4.43 -1.15 -9.45
N THR A 111 -4.88 -0.09 -10.14
CA THR A 111 -5.62 -0.22 -11.40
C THR A 111 -4.71 -0.54 -12.58
N LYS A 112 -5.25 -1.23 -13.59
CA LYS A 112 -4.58 -1.46 -14.87
C LYS A 112 -4.07 -0.16 -15.49
N SER A 113 -4.89 0.89 -15.43
CA SER A 113 -4.53 2.20 -16.02
C SER A 113 -3.35 2.85 -15.32
N PHE A 114 -3.25 2.73 -14.00
CA PHE A 114 -2.10 3.22 -13.25
C PHE A 114 -0.84 2.41 -13.61
N TYR A 115 -0.93 1.08 -13.60
CA TYR A 115 0.22 0.25 -13.94
C TYR A 115 0.73 0.50 -15.36
N GLU A 116 -0.18 0.57 -16.34
CA GLU A 116 0.16 0.71 -17.76
C GLU A 116 0.57 2.13 -18.14
N GLY A 117 -0.20 3.14 -17.70
CA GLY A 117 -0.03 4.53 -18.12
C GLY A 117 0.90 5.36 -17.24
N THR A 118 1.05 5.00 -15.96
CA THR A 118 1.82 5.80 -14.99
C THR A 118 3.06 5.06 -14.50
N LEU A 119 2.93 3.82 -14.03
CA LEU A 119 4.03 3.10 -13.37
C LEU A 119 5.03 2.52 -14.36
N LYS A 120 4.56 1.73 -15.33
CA LYS A 120 5.41 1.03 -16.30
C LYS A 120 6.34 1.97 -17.08
N PRO A 121 5.90 3.17 -17.54
CA PRO A 121 6.80 4.14 -18.20
C PRO A 121 7.92 4.68 -17.30
N ARG A 122 7.78 4.56 -15.98
CA ARG A 122 8.78 4.96 -14.98
C ARG A 122 9.72 3.83 -14.59
N LEU A 123 9.57 2.63 -15.16
CA LEU A 123 10.57 1.58 -15.05
C LEU A 123 11.57 1.71 -16.20
N LYS A 124 12.85 1.51 -15.88
CA LYS A 124 13.90 1.34 -16.89
C LYS A 124 13.73 0.01 -17.63
N GLU A 125 14.46 -0.15 -18.73
CA GLU A 125 14.63 -1.47 -19.35
C GLU A 125 15.19 -2.48 -18.33
N GLY A 126 14.57 -3.66 -18.24
CA GLY A 126 14.90 -4.64 -17.20
C GLY A 126 14.37 -4.30 -15.81
N GLY A 127 13.62 -3.21 -15.65
CA GLY A 127 13.09 -2.77 -14.37
C GLY A 127 12.05 -3.74 -13.79
N ILE A 128 11.96 -3.77 -12.47
CA ILE A 128 11.07 -4.68 -11.72
C ILE A 128 10.11 -3.84 -10.86
N PHE A 129 8.82 -4.14 -10.97
CA PHE A 129 7.84 -3.72 -9.99
C PHE A 129 7.56 -4.85 -9.00
N VAL A 130 7.44 -4.53 -7.72
CA VAL A 130 6.93 -5.46 -6.71
C VAL A 130 5.92 -4.75 -5.82
N THR A 131 4.83 -5.41 -5.49
CA THR A 131 3.83 -4.88 -4.56
C THR A 131 3.47 -5.90 -3.51
N GLN A 132 3.21 -5.44 -2.28
CA GLN A 132 2.39 -6.18 -1.34
C GLN A 132 1.02 -6.40 -1.99
N ALA A 133 0.46 -7.59 -1.83
CA ALA A 133 -0.74 -8.02 -2.54
C ALA A 133 -1.79 -8.65 -1.61
N GLY A 134 -1.81 -8.24 -0.34
CA GLY A 134 -2.80 -8.62 0.65
C GLY A 134 -2.74 -10.07 1.13
N PRO A 135 -3.80 -10.55 1.80
CA PRO A 135 -3.91 -11.92 2.25
C PRO A 135 -3.77 -12.93 1.10
N ALA A 136 -2.99 -13.98 1.31
CA ALA A 136 -2.72 -15.06 0.36
C ALA A 136 -2.99 -16.45 0.97
N GLY A 137 -3.79 -16.50 2.03
CA GLY A 137 -4.25 -17.74 2.66
C GLY A 137 -5.15 -18.56 1.74
N ILE A 138 -5.41 -19.81 2.14
CA ILE A 138 -6.13 -20.79 1.30
C ILE A 138 -7.53 -20.32 0.87
N PHE A 139 -8.17 -19.45 1.65
CA PHE A 139 -9.46 -18.81 1.33
C PHE A 139 -9.30 -17.31 1.09
N SER A 140 -8.53 -16.61 1.92
CA SER A 140 -8.37 -15.15 1.87
C SER A 140 -7.67 -14.63 0.61
N HIS A 141 -6.94 -15.47 -0.13
CA HIS A 141 -6.32 -15.08 -1.40
C HIS A 141 -7.27 -14.54 -2.47
N THR A 142 -8.57 -14.81 -2.38
CA THR A 142 -9.57 -14.28 -3.32
C THR A 142 -10.02 -12.85 -3.01
N GLU A 143 -9.62 -12.30 -1.86
CA GLU A 143 -10.02 -10.94 -1.44
C GLU A 143 -9.37 -9.90 -2.35
N VAL A 144 -8.04 -9.94 -2.47
CA VAL A 144 -7.27 -9.00 -3.30
C VAL A 144 -6.11 -9.64 -4.05
N PHE A 145 -5.45 -10.67 -3.49
CA PHE A 145 -4.23 -11.26 -4.06
C PHE A 145 -4.41 -11.78 -5.49
N SER A 146 -5.49 -12.54 -5.75
CA SER A 146 -5.83 -13.01 -7.10
C SER A 146 -6.05 -11.85 -8.07
N CYS A 147 -6.82 -10.84 -7.66
CA CYS A 147 -7.14 -9.66 -8.47
C CYS A 147 -5.90 -8.82 -8.81
N ILE A 148 -5.01 -8.60 -7.83
CA ILE A 148 -3.75 -7.87 -8.02
C ILE A 148 -2.86 -8.61 -9.02
N TYR A 149 -2.68 -9.92 -8.82
CA TYR A 149 -1.93 -10.77 -9.75
C TYR A 149 -2.49 -10.71 -11.18
N ASN A 150 -3.81 -10.86 -11.32
CA ASN A 150 -4.47 -10.83 -12.63
C ASN A 150 -4.35 -9.46 -13.30
N THR A 151 -4.48 -8.37 -12.53
CA THR A 151 -4.35 -7.01 -13.04
C THR A 151 -2.93 -6.75 -13.56
N LEU A 152 -1.90 -7.18 -12.84
CA LEU A 152 -0.50 -7.08 -13.29
C LEU A 152 -0.22 -7.94 -14.53
N ARG A 153 -0.82 -9.13 -14.62
CA ARG A 153 -0.70 -10.01 -15.80
C ARG A 153 -1.24 -9.41 -17.09
N HIS A 154 -2.12 -8.43 -17.01
CA HIS A 154 -2.64 -7.71 -18.17
C HIS A 154 -1.75 -6.54 -18.60
N VAL A 155 -0.68 -6.23 -17.86
CA VAL A 155 0.22 -5.10 -18.11
C VAL A 155 1.65 -5.53 -18.34
N PHE A 156 2.12 -6.56 -17.62
CA PHE A 156 3.50 -7.03 -17.65
C PHE A 156 3.63 -8.41 -18.28
N ARG A 157 4.74 -8.63 -19.00
CA ARG A 157 5.03 -9.90 -19.66
C ARG A 157 5.33 -11.03 -18.67
N TYR A 158 6.09 -10.75 -17.61
CA TYR A 158 6.49 -11.71 -16.60
C TYR A 158 5.94 -11.27 -15.25
N VAL A 159 5.12 -12.13 -14.63
CA VAL A 159 4.48 -11.85 -13.33
C VAL A 159 4.64 -13.06 -12.42
N VAL A 160 5.27 -12.87 -11.27
CA VAL A 160 5.57 -13.93 -10.30
C VAL A 160 4.91 -13.60 -8.96
N PRO A 161 3.81 -14.30 -8.61
CA PRO A 161 3.22 -14.21 -7.29
C PRO A 161 4.01 -15.10 -6.31
N TYR A 162 4.20 -14.62 -5.08
CA TYR A 162 4.82 -15.39 -4.01
C TYR A 162 4.18 -15.03 -2.67
N SER A 163 4.28 -15.93 -1.69
CA SER A 163 3.67 -15.72 -0.39
C SER A 163 4.45 -16.34 0.75
N ALA A 164 4.25 -15.80 1.95
CA ALA A 164 4.87 -16.29 3.18
C ALA A 164 3.94 -16.04 4.37
N HIS A 165 4.05 -16.89 5.39
CA HIS A 165 3.29 -16.72 6.62
C HIS A 165 3.87 -15.59 7.48
N VAL A 166 3.02 -14.65 7.91
CA VAL A 166 3.39 -13.56 8.81
C VAL A 166 2.66 -13.76 10.14
N PRO A 167 3.34 -14.22 11.21
CA PRO A 167 2.66 -14.62 12.44
C PRO A 167 1.78 -13.56 13.07
N SER A 168 2.21 -12.28 13.06
CA SER A 168 1.44 -11.18 13.62
C SER A 168 0.18 -10.84 12.83
N TYR A 169 0.07 -11.30 11.57
CA TYR A 169 -1.12 -11.13 10.74
C TYR A 169 -2.08 -12.31 10.84
N ALA A 170 -1.65 -13.39 11.51
CA ALA A 170 -2.39 -14.64 11.63
C ALA A 170 -2.83 -15.24 10.28
N ASP A 171 -2.12 -14.91 9.20
CA ASP A 171 -2.37 -15.42 7.85
C ASP A 171 -1.08 -15.46 7.01
N THR A 172 -1.19 -16.08 5.84
CA THR A 172 -0.24 -15.96 4.74
C THR A 172 -0.43 -14.62 4.05
N TRP A 173 0.67 -13.89 3.82
CA TRP A 173 0.66 -12.63 3.08
C TRP A 173 1.28 -12.82 1.70
N GLY A 174 0.73 -12.11 0.71
CA GLY A 174 1.11 -12.22 -0.68
C GLY A 174 1.88 -11.01 -1.19
N TRP A 175 2.73 -11.26 -2.17
CA TRP A 175 3.40 -10.24 -2.98
C TRP A 175 3.41 -10.67 -4.44
N VAL A 176 3.51 -9.70 -5.34
CA VAL A 176 3.60 -9.97 -6.78
C VAL A 176 4.73 -9.15 -7.38
N MET A 177 5.70 -9.82 -8.02
CA MET A 177 6.70 -9.18 -8.87
C MET A 177 6.21 -9.13 -10.31
N ALA A 178 6.54 -8.07 -11.03
CA ALA A 178 6.20 -7.88 -12.43
C ALA A 178 7.34 -7.20 -13.19
N SER A 179 7.63 -7.66 -14.41
CA SER A 179 8.65 -7.08 -15.29
C SER A 179 8.38 -7.38 -16.75
N GLU A 180 8.99 -6.60 -17.64
CA GLU A 180 9.09 -6.92 -19.07
C GLU A 180 10.24 -7.89 -19.38
N SER A 181 11.16 -8.09 -18.44
CA SER A 181 12.27 -9.03 -18.53
C SER A 181 12.01 -10.29 -17.69
N PRO A 182 12.58 -11.46 -18.07
CA PRO A 182 12.45 -12.68 -17.29
C PRO A 182 12.94 -12.48 -15.84
N LEU A 183 12.15 -12.95 -14.89
CA LEU A 183 12.49 -12.97 -13.46
C LEU A 183 13.18 -14.31 -13.13
N ASP A 184 14.47 -14.25 -12.79
CA ASP A 184 15.31 -15.42 -12.48
C ASP A 184 15.05 -15.90 -11.03
N LEU A 185 14.46 -17.09 -10.90
CA LEU A 185 14.06 -17.69 -9.62
C LEU A 185 15.01 -18.81 -9.15
N ASP A 186 16.18 -18.93 -9.78
CA ASP A 186 17.21 -19.90 -9.40
C ASP A 186 17.77 -19.61 -8.00
N ALA A 187 17.62 -20.55 -7.08
CA ALA A 187 17.94 -20.38 -5.67
C ALA A 187 19.44 -20.11 -5.44
N GLU A 188 20.30 -20.86 -6.12
CA GLU A 188 21.75 -20.77 -5.98
C GLU A 188 22.28 -19.44 -6.50
N LYS A 189 21.79 -18.96 -7.65
CA LYS A 189 22.10 -17.60 -8.15
C LYS A 189 21.56 -16.53 -7.21
N PHE A 190 20.40 -16.75 -6.59
CA PHE A 190 19.85 -15.82 -5.60
C PHE A 190 20.78 -15.69 -4.40
N ASP A 191 21.26 -16.81 -3.85
CA ASP A 191 22.21 -16.82 -2.73
C ASP A 191 23.57 -16.20 -3.09
N VAL A 192 24.04 -16.40 -4.32
CA VAL A 192 25.24 -15.70 -4.81
C VAL A 192 25.02 -14.19 -4.84
N ARG A 193 23.86 -13.72 -5.33
CA ARG A 193 23.54 -12.28 -5.38
C ARG A 193 23.38 -11.67 -3.99
N ILE A 194 22.74 -12.38 -3.04
CA ILE A 194 22.62 -11.93 -1.64
C ILE A 194 24.02 -11.70 -1.07
N ARG A 195 24.88 -12.71 -1.12
CA ARG A 195 26.25 -12.63 -0.56
C ARG A 195 27.09 -11.50 -1.17
N GLN A 196 26.84 -11.16 -2.42
CA GLN A 196 27.57 -10.10 -3.13
C GLN A 196 27.04 -8.69 -2.85
N ARG A 197 25.76 -8.53 -2.47
CA ARG A 197 25.06 -7.23 -2.55
C ARG A 197 24.40 -6.80 -1.24
N ILE A 198 24.16 -7.72 -0.31
CA ILE A 198 23.48 -7.44 0.96
C ILE A 198 24.50 -7.54 2.09
N GLU A 199 24.58 -6.49 2.91
CA GLU A 199 25.40 -6.49 4.11
C GLU A 199 24.72 -7.31 5.21
N GLY A 200 25.48 -8.21 5.85
CA GLY A 200 24.97 -9.09 6.89
C GLY A 200 24.22 -10.32 6.35
N GLU A 201 23.48 -10.98 7.23
CA GLU A 201 22.71 -12.19 6.91
C GLU A 201 21.21 -11.91 7.03
N ASN A 202 20.46 -12.31 6.00
CA ASN A 202 19.00 -12.23 6.03
C ASN A 202 18.45 -13.20 7.08
N ARG A 203 17.54 -12.73 7.94
CA ARG A 203 16.94 -13.55 8.99
C ARG A 203 15.84 -14.51 8.53
N PHE A 204 15.28 -14.25 7.35
CA PHE A 204 14.15 -15.00 6.80
C PHE A 204 14.44 -15.52 5.39
N LEU A 205 14.99 -14.68 4.50
CA LEU A 205 15.04 -14.97 3.07
C LEU A 205 16.42 -15.46 2.60
N ASP A 206 16.47 -16.71 2.16
CA ASP A 206 17.51 -17.27 1.28
C ASP A 206 16.89 -17.71 -0.07
N GLY A 207 17.72 -18.21 -0.99
CA GLY A 207 17.29 -18.65 -2.32
C GLY A 207 16.25 -19.77 -2.28
N LYS A 208 16.43 -20.76 -1.41
CA LYS A 208 15.46 -21.87 -1.25
C LYS A 208 14.13 -21.39 -0.69
N THR A 209 14.17 -20.44 0.25
CA THR A 209 12.98 -19.83 0.84
C THR A 209 12.20 -19.05 -0.22
N PHE A 210 12.89 -18.26 -1.04
CA PHE A 210 12.25 -17.54 -2.13
C PHE A 210 11.65 -18.48 -3.19
N ALA A 211 12.41 -19.51 -3.59
CA ALA A 211 11.90 -20.54 -4.49
C ALA A 211 10.64 -21.20 -3.92
N SER A 212 10.65 -21.59 -2.64
CA SER A 212 9.48 -22.15 -1.94
C SER A 212 8.31 -21.17 -1.89
N ALA A 213 8.55 -19.90 -1.57
CA ALA A 213 7.51 -18.86 -1.47
C ALA A 213 6.78 -18.64 -2.81
N SER A 214 7.47 -18.83 -3.93
CA SER A 214 6.89 -18.73 -5.28
C SER A 214 6.09 -19.97 -5.71
N ILE A 215 6.19 -21.09 -4.97
CA ILE A 215 5.46 -22.34 -5.24
C ILE A 215 4.16 -22.35 -4.44
N LEU A 216 3.11 -21.75 -5.03
CA LEU A 216 1.80 -21.67 -4.39
C LEU A 216 1.06 -23.02 -4.36
N SER A 217 0.13 -23.17 -3.40
CA SER A 217 -0.69 -24.38 -3.28
C SER A 217 -1.59 -24.61 -4.52
N LYS A 218 -2.08 -25.84 -4.71
CA LYS A 218 -2.94 -26.20 -5.85
C LYS A 218 -4.20 -25.33 -5.94
N ALA A 219 -4.85 -25.05 -4.81
CA ALA A 219 -6.08 -24.28 -4.77
C ALA A 219 -5.82 -22.82 -5.18
N VAL A 220 -4.80 -22.20 -4.59
CA VAL A 220 -4.40 -20.81 -4.89
C VAL A 220 -3.98 -20.69 -6.36
N ARG A 221 -3.14 -21.59 -6.89
CA ARG A 221 -2.76 -21.57 -8.32
C ARG A 221 -3.95 -21.70 -9.27
N LYS A 222 -4.93 -22.54 -8.94
CA LYS A 222 -6.15 -22.68 -9.75
C LYS A 222 -7.02 -21.43 -9.70
N SER A 223 -7.10 -20.78 -8.54
CA SER A 223 -7.83 -19.53 -8.37
C SER A 223 -7.19 -18.41 -9.19
N LEU A 224 -5.88 -18.18 -9.01
CA LEU A 224 -5.12 -17.20 -9.79
C LEU A 224 -5.20 -17.42 -11.31
N ALA A 225 -5.24 -18.68 -11.76
CA ALA A 225 -5.36 -18.99 -13.19
C ALA A 225 -6.77 -18.73 -13.76
N LYS A 226 -7.81 -18.74 -12.90
CA LYS A 226 -9.21 -18.52 -13.28
C LYS A 226 -9.69 -17.09 -13.00
N GLU A 227 -8.88 -16.28 -12.34
CA GLU A 227 -9.24 -14.91 -12.00
C GLU A 227 -9.53 -14.10 -13.28
N THR A 228 -10.62 -13.36 -13.25
CA THR A 228 -11.07 -12.49 -14.36
C THR A 228 -11.22 -11.05 -13.92
N GLN A 229 -11.31 -10.79 -12.61
CA GLN A 229 -11.44 -9.45 -12.07
C GLN A 229 -10.19 -8.63 -12.34
N LEU A 230 -10.40 -7.40 -12.78
CA LEU A 230 -9.37 -6.40 -13.03
C LEU A 230 -9.72 -5.15 -12.27
N TYR A 231 -8.73 -4.57 -11.58
CA TYR A 231 -8.89 -3.24 -11.03
C TYR A 231 -8.83 -2.21 -12.15
N THR A 232 -9.93 -1.48 -12.32
CA THR A 232 -10.08 -0.37 -13.26
C THR A 232 -10.75 0.79 -12.55
N GLU A 233 -10.58 2.01 -13.05
CA GLU A 233 -11.21 3.19 -12.43
C GLU A 233 -12.75 3.07 -12.37
N GLY A 234 -13.37 2.36 -13.32
CA GLY A 234 -14.83 2.18 -13.40
C GLY A 234 -15.38 0.96 -12.67
N SER A 235 -14.53 0.04 -12.22
CA SER A 235 -14.95 -1.17 -11.48
C SER A 235 -15.02 -0.96 -9.97
N ALA A 236 -15.00 0.31 -9.53
CA ALA A 236 -15.12 0.68 -8.13
C ALA A 236 -16.56 0.37 -7.59
N LYS A 237 -16.84 -0.87 -7.17
CA LYS A 237 -18.07 -1.34 -6.50
C LYS A 237 -18.19 -0.91 -5.02
N PHE A 238 -18.69 0.28 -4.73
CA PHE A 238 -18.91 0.77 -3.34
C PHE A 238 -19.17 -0.32 -2.28
N ILE A 239 -18.23 -0.52 -1.35
CA ILE A 239 -18.54 -1.22 -0.10
C ILE A 239 -19.25 -0.21 0.78
N TYR A 240 -20.58 -0.32 0.85
CA TYR A 240 -21.33 0.41 1.86
C TYR A 240 -20.82 -0.02 3.23
N GLY A 241 -20.33 0.92 4.03
CA GLY A 241 -20.21 0.67 5.46
C GLY A 241 -21.58 0.28 5.99
N HIS A 242 -21.67 -0.87 6.66
CA HIS A 242 -22.89 -1.28 7.35
C HIS A 242 -23.04 -0.45 8.64
N GLY A 243 -23.29 0.86 8.50
CA GLY A 243 -23.79 1.68 9.58
C GLY A 243 -25.24 1.31 9.83
N ASN A 244 -25.50 0.43 10.79
CA ASN A 244 -26.86 0.21 11.26
C ASN A 244 -27.30 1.42 12.10
N CYS A 245 -28.18 2.25 11.55
CA CYS A 245 -28.95 3.20 12.34
C CYS A 245 -30.09 2.43 13.01
N ASN A 246 -29.91 2.05 14.28
CA ASN A 246 -31.02 1.59 15.10
C ASN A 246 -31.89 2.80 15.44
N ASP A 247 -32.88 3.07 14.61
CA ASP A 247 -33.94 4.05 14.90
C ASP A 247 -34.92 3.38 15.89
N THR A 248 -34.58 3.35 17.17
CA THR A 248 -35.54 3.04 18.23
C THR A 248 -36.23 4.32 18.65
N ARG A 249 -37.26 4.71 17.90
CA ARG A 249 -38.34 5.55 18.41
C ARG A 249 -39.39 4.65 19.06
N ALA A 250 -39.51 4.75 20.38
CA ALA A 250 -40.74 4.49 21.11
C ALA A 250 -41.38 5.83 21.46
#